data_AF-A0A965IRK4-F1
#
_entry.id   AF-A0A965IRK4-F1
#
_cell.length_a   1.000
_cell.length_b   1.000
_cell.length_c   1.000
_cell.angle_alpha   90.00
_cell.angle_beta   90.00
_cell.angle_gamma   90.00
#
_symmetry.space_group_name_H-M   'P 1'
#
loop_
_entity.id
_entity.type
_entity.pdbx_description
1 polymer ?
#
loop_
_entity_poly.entity_id
_entity_poly.type
_entity_poly.pdbx_seq_one_letter_code
_entity_poly.pdbx_strand_id
1 'polypeptide(L)' 'MTQRVAIRRALVSVSDKTNLIELATLLNQHGVQIVSTGSTAASIAAAGIPVVSVSDVTGFPEILDGRV' A
#
# COMPACT_ATOMS: atom_id res chain seq x y z
N MET A 1 15.86 8.37 25.46
CA MET A 1 15.67 8.77 24.05
C MET A 1 15.11 7.56 23.31
N THR A 2 13.87 7.61 22.84
CA THR A 2 13.26 6.47 22.13
C THR A 2 13.88 6.39 20.74
N GLN A 3 14.63 5.32 20.47
CA GLN A 3 15.20 5.08 19.15
C GLN A 3 14.05 4.88 18.15
N ARG A 4 13.96 5.74 17.12
CA ARG A 4 12.94 5.63 16.07
C ARG A 4 13.40 4.60 15.03
N VAL A 5 12.54 3.61 14.74
CA VAL A 5 12.77 2.64 13.67
C VAL A 5 12.30 3.24 12.35
N ALA A 6 13.16 3.19 11.33
CA ALA A 6 12.81 3.66 9.99
C ALA A 6 11.73 2.78 9.35
N ILE A 7 10.71 3.39 8.76
CA ILE A 7 9.67 2.69 8.00
C ILE A 7 10.27 2.24 6.67
N ARG A 8 10.23 0.94 6.39
CA ARG A 8 10.73 0.37 5.12
C ARG A 8 9.62 -0.08 4.18
N ARG A 9 8.47 -0.49 4.75
CA ARG A 9 7.30 -0.97 4.02
C ARG A 9 6.03 -0.46 4.71
N ALA A 10 4.99 -0.17 3.94
CA ALA A 10 3.68 0.25 4.45
C ALA A 10 2.57 -0.59 3.82
N LEU A 11 1.74 -1.23 4.65
CA LEU A 11 0.49 -1.87 4.20
C LEU A 11 -0.63 -0.82 4.23
N VAL A 12 -1.23 -0.55 3.09
CA VAL A 12 -2.27 0.49 2.94
C VAL A 12 -3.56 -0.17 2.45
N SER A 13 -4.63 -0.08 3.25
CA SER A 13 -5.97 -0.56 2.91
C SER A 13 -6.98 0.38 3.53
N VAL A 14 -7.68 1.15 2.69
CA VAL A 14 -8.60 2.20 3.13
C VAL A 14 -9.83 2.26 2.23
N SER A 15 -11.00 2.38 2.86
CA SER A 15 -12.27 2.59 2.14
C SER A 15 -12.39 4.04 1.67
N ASP A 16 -12.16 4.99 2.57
CA ASP A 16 -12.06 6.42 2.25
C ASP A 16 -10.68 6.73 1.67
N LYS A 17 -10.67 7.37 0.51
CA LYS A 17 -9.47 7.66 -0.28
C LYS A 17 -9.02 9.11 -0.15
N THR A 18 -9.62 9.87 0.77
CA THR A 18 -9.19 11.24 1.09
C THR A 18 -7.68 11.25 1.38
N ASN A 19 -6.93 12.08 0.64
CA ASN A 19 -5.48 12.24 0.71
C ASN A 19 -4.63 10.96 0.51
N LEU A 20 -5.20 9.87 -0.03
CA LEU A 20 -4.48 8.62 -0.28
C LEU A 20 -3.26 8.82 -1.19
N ILE A 21 -3.41 9.62 -2.25
CA ILE A 21 -2.35 9.83 -3.25
C ILE A 21 -1.22 10.69 -2.67
N GLU A 22 -1.54 11.68 -1.83
CA GLU A 22 -0.53 12.49 -1.12
C GLU A 22 0.31 11.61 -0.18
N LEU A 23 -0.36 10.77 0.63
CA LEU A 23 0.31 9.81 1.51
C LEU A 23 1.20 8.85 0.72
N ALA A 24 0.66 8.22 -0.33
CA ALA A 24 1.41 7.28 -1.15
C ALA A 24 2.62 7.93 -1.84
N THR A 25 2.47 9.19 -2.27
CA THR A 25 3.57 9.96 -2.88
C THR A 25 4.69 10.18 -1.88
N LEU A 26 4.37 10.62 -0.65
CA LEU A 26 5.37 10.82 0.40
C LEU A 26 6.09 9.53 0.78
N LEU A 27 5.35 8.43 0.95
CA LEU A 27 5.92 7.11 1.23
C LEU A 27 6.90 6.70 0.13
N ASN A 28 6.50 6.82 -1.14
CA ASN A 28 7.33 6.46 -2.27
C ASN A 28 8.59 7.35 -2.39
N GLN A 29 8.46 8.66 -2.19
CA GLN A 29 9.60 9.60 -2.18
C GLN A 29 10.63 9.26 -1.10
N HIS A 30 10.20 8.72 0.04
CA HIS A 30 11.08 8.26 1.11
C HIS A 30 11.58 6.82 0.93
N GLY A 31 11.32 6.19 -0.23
CA GLY A 31 11.77 4.83 -0.53
C GLY A 31 11.01 3.75 0.25
N VAL A 32 9.83 4.06 0.79
CA VAL A 32 8.97 3.08 1.46
C VAL A 32 8.22 2.27 0.42
N GLN A 33 8.36 0.94 0.47
CA GLN A 33 7.59 0.07 -0.40
C GLN A 33 6.13 0.01 0.06
N ILE A 34 5.20 0.36 -0.82
CA ILE A 34 3.77 0.28 -0.56
C ILE A 34 3.28 -1.13 -0.92
N VAL A 35 2.56 -1.76 0.01
CA VAL A 35 1.81 -3.01 -0.19
C VAL A 35 0.32 -2.69 -0.08
N SER A 36 -0.49 -3.13 -1.03
CA SER A 36 -1.94 -2.88 -1.00
C SER A 36 -2.70 -3.94 -1.82
N THR A 37 -4.02 -3.95 -1.74
CA THR A 37 -4.89 -4.78 -2.59
C THR A 37 -6.15 -4.01 -3.00
N GLY A 38 -6.94 -4.61 -3.91
CA GLY A 38 -8.24 -4.12 -4.34
C GLY A 38 -8.23 -2.67 -4.83
N SER A 39 -9.31 -1.94 -4.50
CA SER A 39 -9.49 -0.56 -4.98
C SER A 39 -8.45 0.44 -4.46
N THR A 40 -7.82 0.17 -3.31
CA THR A 40 -6.75 1.02 -2.76
C THR A 40 -5.49 0.89 -3.63
N ALA A 41 -5.06 -0.34 -3.93
CA ALA A 41 -3.93 -0.60 -4.82
C ALA A 41 -4.15 0.02 -6.20
N ALA A 42 -5.34 -0.18 -6.78
CA ALA A 42 -5.70 0.36 -8.09
C ALA A 42 -5.60 1.89 -8.12
N SER A 43 -6.05 2.56 -7.05
CA SER A 43 -6.03 4.03 -6.96
C SER A 43 -4.59 4.57 -6.91
N ILE A 44 -3.70 3.92 -6.15
CA ILE A 44 -2.30 4.32 -6.04
C ILE A 44 -1.54 4.04 -7.36
N ALA A 45 -1.76 2.87 -7.96
CA ALA A 45 -1.14 2.50 -9.24
C ALA A 45 -1.58 3.42 -10.39
N ALA A 46 -2.85 3.84 -10.42
CA ALA A 46 -3.36 4.79 -11.41
C ALA A 46 -2.70 6.18 -11.33
N ALA A 47 -2.14 6.54 -10.17
CA ALA A 47 -1.34 7.75 -9.99
C ALA A 47 0.15 7.57 -10.40
N GLY A 48 0.51 6.41 -10.99
CA GLY A 48 1.88 6.10 -11.41
C GLY A 48 2.81 5.72 -10.26
N ILE A 49 2.29 5.48 -9.05
CA ILE A 49 3.08 5.13 -7.88
C ILE A 49 3.22 3.59 -7.81
N PRO A 50 4.45 3.04 -7.65
CA PRO A 50 4.64 1.61 -7.53
C PRO A 50 3.94 1.02 -6.29
N VAL A 51 3.24 -0.09 -6.48
CA VAL A 51 2.56 -0.85 -5.41
C VAL A 51 2.85 -2.33 -5.60
N VAL A 52 3.16 -3.01 -4.50
CA VAL A 52 3.24 -4.48 -4.45
C VAL A 52 1.88 -5.00 -4.03
N SER A 53 1.33 -5.99 -4.74
CA SER A 53 0.05 -6.57 -4.34
C SER A 53 0.20 -7.43 -3.08
N VAL A 54 -0.85 -7.52 -2.26
CA VAL A 54 -0.84 -8.45 -1.11
C VAL A 54 -0.62 -9.89 -1.56
N SER A 55 -1.20 -10.30 -2.68
CA SER A 55 -1.03 -11.64 -3.24
C SER A 55 0.41 -11.96 -3.64
N ASP A 56 1.19 -10.98 -4.11
CA ASP A 56 2.63 -11.19 -4.38
C ASP A 56 3.42 -11.43 -3.09
N VAL A 57 3.00 -10.81 -1.98
CA VAL A 57 3.64 -10.96 -0.67
C VAL A 57 3.28 -12.29 -0.02
N THR A 58 2.01 -12.71 -0.13
CA THR A 58 1.50 -13.93 0.53
C THR A 58 1.71 -15.18 -0.33
N GLY A 59 1.86 -15.03 -1.65
CA GLY A 59 1.77 -16.14 -2.60
C GLY A 59 0.36 -16.73 -2.73
N PHE A 60 -0.67 -16.02 -2.23
CA PHE A 60 -2.05 -16.49 -2.20
C PHE A 60 -2.99 -15.47 -2.87
N PRO A 61 -3.87 -15.91 -3.78
CA PRO A 61 -4.80 -15.00 -4.45
C PRO A 61 -5.87 -14.50 -3.48
N GLU A 62 -6.44 -13.34 -3.80
CA GLU A 62 -7.65 -12.86 -3.12
C GLU A 62 -8.83 -13.80 -3.39
N ILE A 63 -9.55 -14.21 -2.35
CA ILE A 63 -10.69 -15.13 -2.47
C ILE A 63 -11.89 -14.64 -1.66
N LEU A 64 -13.05 -15.30 -1.87
CA LEU A 64 -14.29 -15.02 -1.14
C LEU A 64 -14.72 -13.54 -1.24
N ASP A 65 -14.53 -12.94 -2.42
CA ASP A 65 -14.87 -11.53 -2.71
C ASP A 65 -14.12 -10.55 -1.78
N GLY A 66 -12.81 -10.73 -1.67
CA GLY A 66 -11.94 -9.87 -0.86
C GLY A 66 -12.02 -10.08 0.64
N ARG A 67 -12.64 -11.18 1.08
CA ARG A 67 -12.72 -11.54 2.51
C ARG A 67 -11.47 -12.23 3.03
N VAL A 68 -10.64 -12.80 2.15
CA VAL A 68 -9.39 -13.50 2.49
C VAL A 68 -8.31 -13.19 1.45
#